data_AF-A0A7C4M9P6-F1
#
_entry.id   AF-A0A7C4M9P6-F1
#
_cell.length_a   1.000
_cell.length_b   1.000
_cell.length_c   1.000
_cell.angle_alpha   90.00
_cell.angle_beta   90.00
_cell.angle_gamma   90.00
#
_symmetry.space_group_name_H-M   'P 1'
#
loop_
_entity.id
_entity.type
_entity.pdbx_description
1 polymer ?
#
loop_
_entity_poly.entity_id
_entity_poly.type
_entity_poly.pdbx_seq_one_letter_code
_entity_poly.pdbx_strand_id
1 'polypeptide(L)'
;MKTKVLKGCLETELAKLFETTYRAWMIVCFQEMHRISRHFGADFDNVVDFIEDTHLVRLDRPVMFPGVIGGHCLIPNTELLLEAYDSELLRLILNSNKKRKEEMMNEDIRREVEKIARRTKKIESRLLKKKCCPKVQVKIGEGDSREL
;
A
#
# COMPACT_ATOMS: atom_id res chain seq x y z
N MET A 1 9.50 -18.97 5.70
CA MET A 1 8.05 -18.70 5.54
C MET A 1 7.31 -19.98 5.92
N LYS A 2 6.30 -19.94 6.80
CA LYS A 2 5.49 -21.14 7.11
C LYS A 2 4.31 -21.18 6.14
N THR A 3 4.11 -22.31 5.47
CA THR A 3 2.96 -22.52 4.58
C THR A 3 1.69 -22.75 5.42
N LYS A 4 0.55 -22.25 4.93
CA LYS A 4 -0.75 -22.49 5.54
C LYS A 4 -1.65 -23.13 4.49
N VAL A 5 -2.23 -24.27 4.82
CA VAL A 5 -3.19 -24.96 3.96
C VAL A 5 -4.58 -24.41 4.26
N LEU A 6 -5.30 -23.99 3.22
CA LEU A 6 -6.70 -23.55 3.31
C LEU A 6 -7.63 -24.74 3.06
N LYS A 7 -8.87 -24.63 3.53
CA LYS A 7 -9.81 -25.75 3.58
C LYS A 7 -10.42 -26.12 2.23
N GLY A 8 -10.38 -25.23 1.23
CA GLY A 8 -10.93 -25.47 -0.10
C GLY A 8 -10.28 -24.64 -1.22
N CYS A 9 -10.57 -25.02 -2.46
CA CYS A 9 -10.05 -24.36 -3.67
C CYS A 9 -10.56 -22.92 -3.77
N LEU A 10 -11.86 -22.72 -3.52
CA LEU A 10 -12.50 -21.40 -3.58
C LEU A 10 -11.89 -20.40 -2.60
N GLU A 11 -11.67 -20.80 -1.34
CA GLU A 11 -11.05 -19.94 -0.33
C GLU A 11 -9.61 -19.59 -0.71
N THR A 12 -8.89 -20.51 -1.37
CA THR A 12 -7.52 -20.28 -1.82
C THR A 12 -7.46 -19.27 -2.97
N GLU A 13 -8.37 -19.40 -3.94
CA GLU A 13 -8.49 -18.47 -5.05
C GLU A 13 -8.90 -17.08 -4.58
N LEU A 14 -9.94 -16.98 -3.74
CA LEU A 14 -10.38 -15.71 -3.16
C LEU A 14 -9.30 -15.08 -2.28
N ALA A 15 -8.61 -15.85 -1.45
CA ALA A 15 -7.51 -15.33 -0.64
C ALA A 15 -6.42 -14.70 -1.52
N LYS A 16 -6.12 -15.29 -2.68
CA LYS A 16 -5.12 -14.74 -3.59
C LYS A 16 -5.60 -13.46 -4.27
N LEU A 17 -6.84 -13.43 -4.74
CA LEU A 17 -7.44 -12.24 -5.35
C LEU A 17 -7.53 -11.09 -4.34
N PHE A 18 -7.99 -11.35 -3.12
CA PHE A 18 -8.08 -10.35 -2.06
C PHE A 18 -6.71 -9.84 -1.63
N GLU A 19 -5.69 -10.69 -1.48
CA GLU A 19 -4.35 -10.23 -1.14
C GLU A 19 -3.80 -9.24 -2.17
N THR A 20 -3.96 -9.57 -3.46
CA THR A 20 -3.48 -8.71 -4.55
C THR A 20 -4.29 -7.42 -4.69
N THR A 21 -5.61 -7.49 -4.53
CA THR A 21 -6.52 -6.34 -4.60
C THR A 21 -6.33 -5.41 -3.41
N TYR A 22 -6.17 -5.95 -2.20
CA TYR A 22 -5.87 -5.18 -1.00
C TYR A 22 -4.56 -4.40 -1.16
N ARG A 23 -3.53 -5.04 -1.72
CA ARG A 23 -2.28 -4.36 -2.04
C ARG A 23 -2.47 -3.23 -3.06
N ALA A 24 -3.30 -3.43 -4.08
CA ALA A 24 -3.63 -2.39 -5.05
C ALA A 24 -4.35 -1.21 -4.40
N TRP A 25 -5.31 -1.49 -3.53
CA TRP A 25 -6.03 -0.49 -2.75
C TRP A 25 -5.11 0.36 -1.89
N MET A 26 -4.19 -0.26 -1.14
CA MET A 26 -3.23 0.50 -0.33
C MET A 26 -2.37 1.46 -1.18
N ILE A 27 -1.94 1.04 -2.38
CA ILE A 27 -1.20 1.95 -3.30
C ILE A 27 -2.10 3.11 -3.73
N VAL A 28 -3.35 2.81 -4.11
CA VAL A 28 -4.34 3.81 -4.50
C VAL A 28 -4.64 4.80 -3.37
N CYS A 29 -4.71 4.35 -2.12
CA CYS A 29 -4.84 5.25 -0.97
C CYS A 29 -3.69 6.27 -0.92
N PHE A 30 -2.45 5.83 -1.14
CA PHE A 30 -1.31 6.75 -1.19
C PHE A 30 -1.34 7.66 -2.43
N GLN A 31 -1.86 7.20 -3.57
CA GLN A 31 -2.10 8.05 -4.73
C GLN A 31 -3.11 9.17 -4.41
N GLU A 32 -4.21 8.86 -3.71
CA GLU A 32 -5.19 9.87 -3.29
C GLU A 32 -4.63 10.81 -2.23
N MET A 33 -3.93 10.31 -1.21
CA MET A 33 -3.28 11.15 -0.21
C MET A 33 -2.31 12.15 -0.86
N HIS A 34 -1.54 11.71 -1.85
CA HIS A 34 -0.64 12.59 -2.62
C HIS A 34 -1.41 13.70 -3.35
N ARG A 35 -2.53 13.36 -4.01
CA ARG A 35 -3.39 14.36 -4.68
C ARG A 35 -3.97 15.36 -3.69
N ILE A 36 -4.46 14.89 -2.55
CA ILE A 36 -5.03 15.72 -1.48
C ILE A 36 -3.97 16.66 -0.91
N SER A 37 -2.76 16.16 -0.62
CA SER A 37 -1.67 17.00 -0.13
C SER A 37 -1.31 18.09 -1.12
N ARG A 38 -1.25 17.78 -2.43
CA ARG A 38 -1.02 18.80 -3.47
C ARG A 38 -2.16 19.82 -3.53
N HIS A 39 -3.41 19.39 -3.38
CA HIS A 39 -4.56 20.30 -3.37
C HIS A 39 -4.46 21.34 -2.24
N PHE A 40 -3.98 20.93 -1.06
CA PHE A 40 -3.75 21.82 0.07
C PHE A 40 -2.37 22.51 0.06
N GLY A 41 -1.52 22.28 -0.94
CA GLY A 41 -0.15 22.82 -0.99
C GLY A 41 0.79 22.25 0.09
N ALA A 42 0.46 21.10 0.68
CA ALA A 42 1.26 20.44 1.70
C ALA A 42 2.40 19.62 1.10
N ASP A 43 3.56 19.60 1.77
CA ASP A 43 4.68 18.72 1.40
C ASP A 43 4.35 17.27 1.75
N PHE A 44 4.04 16.48 0.71
CA PHE A 44 3.67 15.09 0.87
C PHE A 44 4.79 14.23 1.49
N ASP A 45 6.07 14.59 1.32
CA ASP A 45 7.16 13.83 1.94
C ASP A 45 7.13 13.94 3.47
N ASN A 46 6.80 15.12 4.01
CA ASN A 46 6.61 15.33 5.44
C ASN A 46 5.35 14.63 5.96
N VAL A 47 4.28 14.59 5.16
CA VAL A 47 3.07 13.83 5.51
C VAL A 47 3.39 12.34 5.63
N VAL A 48 4.13 11.78 4.66
CA VAL A 48 4.57 10.37 4.69
C VAL A 48 5.56 10.09 5.82
N ASP A 49 6.44 11.05 6.14
CA ASP A 49 7.37 10.98 7.30
C ASP A 49 6.62 10.74 8.61
N PHE A 50 5.58 11.55 8.86
CA PHE A 50 4.75 11.40 10.06
C PHE A 50 3.97 10.08 10.10
N ILE A 51 3.42 9.68 8.95
CA ILE A 51 2.70 8.41 8.80
C ILE A 51 3.65 7.22 9.04
N GLU A 52 4.87 7.28 8.52
CA GLU A 52 5.92 6.28 8.76
C GLU A 52 6.22 6.14 10.24
N ASP A 53 6.46 7.23 10.96
CA ASP A 53 6.78 7.19 12.39
C ASP A 53 5.68 6.50 13.19
N THR A 54 4.42 6.80 12.88
CA THR A 54 3.26 6.15 13.52
C THR A 54 3.20 4.64 13.21
N HIS A 55 3.53 4.24 11.98
CA HIS A 55 3.46 2.85 11.55
C HIS A 55 4.68 2.01 11.95
N LEU A 56 5.86 2.62 12.11
CA LEU A 56 7.05 1.92 12.61
C LEU A 56 6.89 1.45 14.07
N VAL A 57 6.08 2.17 14.85
CA VAL A 57 5.74 1.78 16.23
C VAL A 57 4.83 0.56 16.25
N ARG A 58 3.85 0.47 15.34
CA ARG A 58 2.84 -0.60 15.33
C ARG A 58 3.18 -1.78 14.40
N LEU A 59 4.11 -1.58 13.45
CA LEU A 59 4.53 -2.54 12.41
C LEU A 59 3.36 -3.18 11.62
N ASP A 60 2.19 -2.53 11.59
CA ASP A 60 0.94 -3.08 11.09
C ASP A 60 0.61 -2.63 9.66
N ARG A 61 1.10 -1.46 9.24
CA ARG A 61 0.73 -0.81 7.98
C ARG A 61 1.97 -0.44 7.15
N PRO A 62 2.26 -1.14 6.05
CA PRO A 62 3.38 -0.80 5.20
C PRO A 62 3.11 0.52 4.47
N VAL A 63 4.08 1.45 4.51
CA VAL A 63 4.05 2.67 3.71
C VAL A 63 4.17 2.30 2.24
N MET A 64 3.18 2.68 1.42
CA MET A 64 3.17 2.37 -0.01
C MET A 64 3.64 3.55 -0.85
N PHE A 65 4.23 3.24 -2.00
CA PHE A 65 4.65 4.26 -2.96
C PHE A 65 3.48 4.67 -3.86
N PRO A 66 3.15 5.98 -3.98
CA PRO A 66 2.01 6.50 -4.75
C PRO A 66 2.24 6.52 -6.27
N GLY A 67 2.92 5.51 -6.83
CA GLY A 67 3.17 5.43 -8.26
C GLY A 67 2.13 4.61 -9.01
N VAL A 68 2.30 4.51 -10.32
CA VAL A 68 1.48 3.65 -11.18
C VAL A 68 1.65 2.20 -10.73
N ILE A 69 0.52 1.54 -10.49
CA ILE A 69 0.44 0.10 -10.31
C ILE A 69 0.68 -0.53 -11.69
N GLY A 70 1.90 -1.04 -11.87
CA GLY A 70 2.32 -1.84 -13.03
C GLY A 70 2.41 -3.32 -12.71
N GLY A 71 3.00 -4.08 -13.63
CA GLY A 71 3.14 -5.53 -13.53
C GLY A 71 1.84 -6.29 -13.86
N HIS A 72 1.89 -7.62 -13.76
CA HIS A 72 0.85 -8.50 -14.32
C HIS A 72 -0.21 -8.95 -13.32
N CYS A 73 -0.07 -8.68 -12.01
CA CYS A 73 -0.95 -9.29 -11.02
C CYS A 73 -2.04 -8.35 -10.49
N LEU A 74 -1.69 -7.12 -10.08
CA LEU A 74 -2.60 -6.31 -9.25
C LEU A 74 -3.80 -5.81 -10.05
N ILE A 75 -3.56 -5.15 -11.19
CA ILE A 75 -4.63 -4.61 -12.04
C ILE A 75 -5.44 -5.73 -12.69
N PRO A 76 -4.83 -6.75 -13.33
CA PRO A 76 -5.61 -7.84 -13.93
C PRO A 76 -6.45 -8.63 -12.92
N ASN A 77 -5.96 -8.85 -11.69
CA ASN A 77 -6.77 -9.51 -10.66
C ASN A 77 -7.93 -8.63 -10.17
N THR A 78 -7.74 -7.31 -10.14
CA THR A 78 -8.81 -6.36 -9.79
C THR A 78 -9.89 -6.34 -10.88
N GLU A 79 -9.49 -6.38 -12.16
CA GLU A 79 -10.40 -6.49 -13.31
C GLU A 79 -11.17 -7.82 -13.26
N LEU A 80 -10.47 -8.95 -13.07
CA LEU A 80 -11.08 -10.27 -12.94
C LEU A 80 -12.11 -10.34 -11.80
N LEU A 81 -11.80 -9.73 -10.66
CA LEU A 81 -12.73 -9.70 -9.53
C LEU A 81 -13.95 -8.81 -9.82
N LEU A 82 -13.75 -7.71 -10.56
CA LEU A 82 -14.83 -6.81 -10.95
C LEU A 82 -15.77 -7.43 -12.00
N GLU A 83 -15.26 -8.27 -12.90
CA GLU A 83 -16.07 -9.06 -13.83
C GLU A 83 -17.01 -10.04 -13.09
N ALA A 84 -16.53 -10.61 -11.98
CA ALA A 84 -17.30 -11.54 -11.17
C ALA A 84 -18.22 -10.85 -10.14
N TYR A 85 -17.89 -9.64 -9.70
CA TYR A 85 -18.60 -8.92 -8.65
C TYR A 85 -18.55 -7.40 -8.83
N ASP A 86 -19.73 -6.77 -8.94
CA ASP A 86 -19.83 -5.32 -9.10
C ASP A 86 -19.44 -4.58 -7.81
N SER A 87 -18.36 -3.80 -7.86
CA SER A 87 -17.84 -3.08 -6.70
C SER A 87 -17.27 -1.71 -7.06
N GLU A 88 -17.76 -0.68 -6.35
CA GLU A 88 -17.25 0.69 -6.46
C GLU A 88 -15.78 0.81 -6.04
N LEU A 89 -15.36 0.04 -5.03
CA LEU A 89 -13.98 0.01 -4.57
C LEU A 89 -13.04 -0.45 -5.69
N LEU A 90 -13.40 -1.53 -6.39
CA LEU A 90 -12.60 -2.08 -7.49
C LEU A 90 -12.52 -1.08 -8.66
N ARG A 91 -13.65 -0.44 -9.01
CA ARG A 91 -13.66 0.65 -9.99
C ARG A 91 -12.75 1.81 -9.59
N LEU A 92 -12.78 2.21 -8.32
CA LEU A 92 -11.94 3.28 -7.79
C LEU A 92 -10.46 2.93 -7.93
N ILE A 93 -10.06 1.68 -7.65
CA ILE A 93 -8.67 1.22 -7.83
C ILE A 93 -8.22 1.40 -9.28
N LEU A 94 -9.02 0.91 -10.23
CA LEU A 94 -8.71 0.97 -11.66
C LEU A 94 -8.64 2.41 -12.17
N ASN A 95 -9.64 3.22 -11.83
CA ASN A 95 -9.72 4.62 -12.25
C ASN A 95 -8.59 5.46 -11.67
N SER A 96 -8.28 5.29 -10.39
CA SER A 96 -7.21 6.01 -9.70
C SER A 96 -5.84 5.70 -10.33
N ASN A 97 -5.60 4.42 -10.67
CA ASN A 97 -4.37 4.03 -11.33
C ASN A 97 -4.27 4.55 -12.77
N LYS A 98 -5.38 4.58 -13.53
CA LYS A 98 -5.42 5.20 -14.86
C LYS A 98 -5.07 6.68 -14.78
N LYS A 99 -5.72 7.42 -13.89
CA LYS A 99 -5.42 8.84 -13.64
C LYS A 99 -3.95 9.05 -13.24
N ARG A 100 -3.40 8.15 -12.39
CA ARG A 100 -1.98 8.22 -11.99
C ARG A 100 -1.05 8.07 -13.20
N LYS A 101 -1.38 7.27 -14.22
CA LYS A 101 -0.56 7.16 -15.45
C LYS A 101 -0.46 8.50 -16.18
N GLU A 102 -1.57 9.22 -16.27
CA GLU A 102 -1.63 10.56 -16.90
C GLU A 102 -0.86 11.59 -16.07
N GLU A 103 -1.04 11.58 -14.74
CA GLU A 103 -0.34 12.47 -13.81
C GLU A 103 1.20 12.30 -13.86
N MET A 104 1.69 11.12 -14.23
CA MET A 104 3.14 10.87 -14.34
C MET A 104 3.80 11.55 -15.54
N MET A 105 3.03 12.15 -16.44
CA MET A 105 3.56 13.03 -17.48
C MET A 105 4.03 14.38 -16.91
N ASN A 106 3.55 14.77 -15.72
CA ASN A 106 4.02 15.96 -15.03
C ASN A 106 5.32 15.66 -14.27
N GLU A 107 6.38 16.41 -14.59
CA GLU A 107 7.72 16.24 -14.02
C GLU A 107 7.77 16.43 -12.51
N ASP A 108 7.02 17.38 -11.95
CA ASP A 108 7.01 17.64 -10.51
C ASP A 108 6.36 16.48 -9.75
N ILE A 109 5.21 16.01 -10.25
CA ILE A 109 4.52 14.83 -9.71
C ILE A 109 5.46 13.62 -9.78
N ARG A 110 6.15 13.41 -10.91
CA ARG A 110 7.13 12.31 -11.07
C ARG A 110 8.24 12.37 -10.04
N ARG A 111 8.85 13.54 -9.83
CA ARG A 111 9.92 13.73 -8.85
C ARG A 111 9.46 13.48 -7.41
N GLU A 112 8.29 13.98 -7.05
CA GLU A 112 7.68 13.77 -5.73
C GLU A 112 7.41 12.28 -5.48
N VAL A 113 6.76 11.64 -6.43
CA VAL A 113 6.46 10.21 -6.38
C VAL A 113 7.76 9.43 -6.21
N GLU A 114 8.77 9.63 -7.07
CA GLU A 114 10.08 8.97 -6.97
C GLU A 114 10.79 9.18 -5.62
N LYS A 115 10.66 10.37 -5.03
CA LYS A 115 11.18 10.66 -3.68
C LYS A 115 10.56 9.70 -2.66
N ILE A 116 9.24 9.53 -2.68
CA ILE A 116 8.54 8.58 -1.80
C ILE A 116 8.96 7.13 -2.13
N ALA A 117 9.16 6.77 -3.39
CA ALA A 117 9.62 5.41 -3.77
C ALA A 117 10.97 5.07 -3.14
N ARG A 118 11.93 6.02 -3.21
CA ARG A 118 13.24 5.87 -2.59
C ARG A 118 13.11 5.73 -1.07
N ARG A 119 12.19 6.46 -0.45
CA ARG A 119 11.89 6.37 0.98
C ARG A 119 11.35 4.97 1.35
N THR A 120 10.28 4.51 0.70
CA THR A 120 9.70 3.17 0.93
C THR A 120 10.72 2.04 0.81
N LYS A 121 11.57 2.06 -0.23
CA LYS A 121 12.64 1.06 -0.40
C LYS A 121 13.65 1.06 0.76
N LYS A 122 14.01 2.24 1.27
CA LYS A 122 14.90 2.35 2.44
C LYS A 122 14.25 1.74 3.67
N ILE A 123 12.96 2.00 3.91
CA ILE A 123 12.20 1.44 5.03
C ILE A 123 12.18 -0.09 4.94
N GLU A 124 11.79 -0.63 3.79
CA GLU A 124 11.72 -2.08 3.55
C GLU A 124 13.08 -2.74 3.84
N SER A 125 14.17 -2.16 3.32
CA SER A 125 15.52 -2.67 3.58
C SER A 125 15.93 -2.62 5.05
N ARG A 126 15.54 -1.56 5.79
CA ARG A 126 15.79 -1.42 7.23
C ARG A 126 15.00 -2.47 8.02
N LEU A 127 13.73 -2.69 7.69
CA LEU A 127 12.88 -3.69 8.34
C LEU A 127 13.38 -5.12 8.08
N LEU A 128 13.84 -5.42 6.86
CA LEU A 128 14.47 -6.70 6.53
C LEU A 128 15.73 -6.93 7.35
N LYS A 129 16.61 -5.93 7.47
CA LYS A 129 17.84 -6.01 8.30
C LYS A 129 17.53 -6.26 9.78
N LYS A 130 16.53 -5.56 10.35
CA LYS A 130 16.09 -5.78 11.74
C LYS A 130 15.56 -7.21 11.97
N LYS A 131 14.83 -7.77 11.01
CA LYS A 131 14.38 -9.18 11.07
C LYS A 131 15.55 -10.18 11.01
N CYS A 132 16.61 -9.88 10.25
CA CYS A 132 17.81 -10.72 10.15
C CYS A 132 18.74 -10.64 11.38
N CYS A 133 18.72 -9.54 12.15
CA CYS A 133 19.47 -9.40 13.40
C CYS A 133 18.52 -9.05 14.56
N PRO A 134 17.88 -10.05 15.20
CA PRO A 134 16.97 -9.82 16.31
C PRO A 134 17.75 -9.45 17.57
N LYS A 135 18.08 -8.16 17.75
CA LYS A 135 18.45 -7.65 19.07
C LYS A 135 17.28 -6.85 19.66
N VAL A 136 16.76 -7.44 20.74
CA VAL A 136 15.89 -6.90 21.81
C VAL A 136 14.41 -6.72 21.47
N GLN A 137 13.60 -7.49 22.20
CA GLN A 137 12.15 -7.44 22.29
C GLN A 137 11.69 -6.06 22.80
N VAL A 138 10.78 -5.42 22.09
CA VAL A 138 9.98 -4.32 22.63
C VAL A 138 8.70 -4.95 23.19
N LYS A 139 8.49 -4.81 24.51
CA LYS A 139 7.22 -5.17 25.15
C LYS A 139 6.12 -4.33 24.52
N ILE A 140 5.18 -4.99 23.86
CA ILE A 140 3.96 -4.36 23.36
C ILE A 140 3.08 -4.13 24.60
N GLY A 141 2.89 -2.86 24.96
CA GLY A 141 1.85 -2.48 25.91
C GLY A 141 0.48 -2.76 25.30
N GLU A 142 -0.38 -3.40 26.07
CA GLU A 142 -1.79 -3.62 25.71
C GLU A 142 -2.44 -2.26 25.44
N GLY A 143 -2.76 -2.00 24.17
CA GLY A 143 -3.51 -0.83 23.74
C GLY A 143 -4.99 -1.16 23.67
N ASP A 144 -5.77 -0.39 24.42
CA ASP A 144 -7.22 -0.47 24.63
C ASP A 144 -8.03 -0.75 23.34
N SER A 145 -8.88 -1.77 23.41
CA SER A 145 -9.79 -2.18 22.34
C SER A 145 -11.07 -1.32 22.37
N ARG A 146 -10.91 -0.02 22.14
CA ARG A 146 -12.04 0.90 21.97
C ARG A 146 -11.78 1.84 20.81
N GLU A 147 -11.87 1.27 19.61
CA GLU A 147 -12.33 1.93 18.39
C GLU A 147 -12.42 0.85 17.30
N LEU A 148 -13.50 0.06 17.38
CA LEU A 148 -14.22 -0.63 16.32
C LEU A 148 -15.54 -1.14 16.91
#